data_AF-A0A2T2VA98-F1
#
_entry.id   AF-A0A2T2VA98-F1
#
_cell.length_a   1.000
_cell.length_b   1.000
_cell.length_c   1.000
_cell.angle_alpha   90.00
_cell.angle_beta   90.00
_cell.angle_gamma   90.00
#
_symmetry.space_group_name_H-M   'P 1'
#
loop_
_entity.id
_entity.type
_entity.pdbx_description
1 polymer ?
#
loop_
_entity_poly.entity_id
_entity_poly.type
_entity_poly.pdbx_seq_one_letter_code
_entity_poly.pdbx_strand_id
1 'polypeptide(L)'
;MKRPAQIAAANYQAVLLFCFAFLLFLASSWCAQAQQIKVVNHASMKPVPNVAIFNNERGFSTLTDKKGKATINGLAKQDTLFFQHPSYYQEQLTVGEIAKADNKVYLIEQTVYLDDFVVAVNKTKEARRQVANRVEIIEPKDVEF
;
A
#
# COMPACT_ATOMS: atom_id res chain seq x y z
N MET A 1 39.72 -57.25 -16.59
CA MET A 1 40.40 -56.51 -15.51
C MET A 1 40.83 -55.14 -16.03
N LYS A 2 40.19 -54.05 -15.61
CA LYS A 2 40.65 -52.69 -15.97
C LYS A 2 41.93 -52.37 -15.19
N ARG A 3 42.96 -51.86 -15.86
CA ARG A 3 44.27 -51.55 -15.25
C ARG A 3 44.10 -50.43 -14.21
N PRO A 4 44.81 -50.44 -13.07
CA PRO A 4 44.63 -49.50 -11.96
C PRO A 4 44.69 -48.01 -12.38
N ALA A 5 45.46 -47.67 -13.42
CA ALA A 5 45.53 -46.33 -13.99
C ALA A 5 44.19 -45.82 -14.58
N GLN A 6 43.37 -46.72 -15.15
CA GLN A 6 42.07 -46.34 -15.72
C GLN A 6 41.01 -46.04 -14.64
N ILE A 7 41.14 -46.65 -13.46
CA ILE A 7 40.24 -46.44 -12.33
C ILE A 7 40.55 -45.08 -11.67
N ALA A 8 41.84 -44.74 -11.52
CA ALA A 8 42.25 -43.45 -11.00
C ALA A 8 41.78 -42.28 -11.90
N ALA A 9 41.98 -42.39 -13.23
CA ALA A 9 41.52 -41.39 -14.19
C ALA A 9 40.00 -41.14 -14.14
N ALA A 10 39.20 -42.21 -14.00
CA ALA A 10 37.75 -42.10 -13.86
C ALA A 10 37.32 -41.38 -12.57
N ASN A 11 38.04 -41.60 -11.46
CA ASN A 11 37.76 -40.93 -10.18
C ASN A 11 38.08 -39.43 -10.25
N TYR A 12 39.18 -39.02 -10.90
CA TYR A 12 39.47 -37.59 -11.10
C TYR A 12 38.42 -36.91 -11.98
N GLN A 13 37.94 -37.59 -13.02
CA GLN A 13 36.86 -37.06 -13.86
C GLN A 13 35.53 -36.94 -13.08
N ALA A 14 35.19 -37.90 -12.24
CA ALA A 14 34.01 -37.84 -11.39
C ALA A 14 34.08 -36.70 -10.37
N VAL A 15 35.24 -36.48 -9.75
CA VAL A 15 35.46 -35.37 -8.81
C VAL A 15 35.36 -34.01 -9.52
N LEU A 16 35.94 -33.88 -10.72
CA LEU A 16 35.82 -32.65 -11.52
C LEU A 16 34.38 -32.35 -11.92
N LEU A 17 33.62 -33.37 -12.35
CA LEU A 17 32.19 -33.24 -12.65
C LEU A 17 31.38 -32.82 -11.42
N PHE A 18 31.68 -33.40 -10.25
CA PHE A 18 31.03 -33.05 -9.00
C PHE A 18 31.34 -31.61 -8.58
N CYS A 19 32.60 -31.17 -8.67
CA CYS A 19 32.99 -29.80 -8.37
C CYS A 19 32.33 -28.80 -9.33
N PHE A 20 32.24 -29.12 -10.62
CA PHE A 20 31.59 -28.26 -11.61
C PHE A 20 30.08 -28.12 -11.36
N ALA A 21 29.39 -29.24 -11.06
CA ALA A 21 27.98 -29.23 -10.69
C ALA A 21 27.71 -28.43 -9.41
N PHE A 22 28.60 -28.56 -8.40
CA PHE A 22 28.52 -27.79 -7.16
C PHE A 22 28.68 -26.28 -7.40
N LEU A 23 29.58 -25.89 -8.30
CA LEU A 23 29.82 -24.49 -8.66
C LEU A 23 28.63 -23.89 -9.43
N LEU A 24 28.00 -24.66 -10.33
CA LEU A 24 26.76 -24.27 -10.99
C LEU A 24 25.58 -24.11 -10.01
N PHE A 25 25.48 -25.00 -9.02
CA PHE A 25 24.45 -24.91 -7.98
C PHE A 25 24.60 -23.63 -7.14
N LEU A 26 25.83 -23.31 -6.71
CA LEU A 26 26.13 -22.07 -5.98
C LEU A 26 25.82 -20.82 -6.83
N ALA A 27 26.15 -20.82 -8.12
CA ALA A 27 25.89 -19.70 -9.01
C ALA A 27 24.39 -19.43 -9.23
N SER A 28 23.56 -20.48 -9.27
CA SER A 28 22.10 -20.34 -9.48
C SER A 28 21.35 -19.67 -8.33
N SER A 29 21.92 -19.70 -7.11
CA SER A 29 21.26 -19.18 -5.90
C SER A 29 21.28 -17.65 -5.80
N TRP A 30 22.04 -16.95 -6.64
CA TRP A 30 22.20 -15.49 -6.59
C TRP A 30 21.09 -14.69 -7.32
N CYS A 31 20.18 -15.34 -8.04
CA CYS A 31 19.27 -14.63 -8.94
C CYS A 31 17.99 -14.06 -8.29
N ALA A 32 17.79 -14.25 -6.98
CA ALA A 32 16.61 -13.78 -6.26
C ALA A 32 16.87 -12.44 -5.54
N GLN A 33 17.25 -11.38 -6.26
CA GLN A 33 17.21 -10.03 -5.69
C GLN A 33 15.80 -9.47 -5.78
N ALA A 34 15.22 -9.19 -4.61
CA ALA A 34 13.98 -8.45 -4.52
C ALA A 34 14.21 -6.99 -4.93
N GLN A 35 13.40 -6.44 -5.85
CA GLN A 35 13.47 -5.04 -6.26
C GLN A 35 12.81 -4.17 -5.19
N GLN A 36 13.61 -3.30 -4.55
CA GLN A 36 13.12 -2.38 -3.52
C GLN A 36 13.09 -0.95 -4.06
N ILE A 37 11.96 -0.28 -3.89
CA ILE A 37 11.76 1.11 -4.27
C ILE A 37 11.57 2.00 -3.03
N LYS A 38 11.74 3.31 -3.20
CA LYS A 38 11.51 4.31 -2.16
C LYS A 38 10.60 5.41 -2.67
N VAL A 39 9.49 5.62 -1.98
CA VAL A 39 8.54 6.71 -2.24
C VAL A 39 8.84 7.87 -1.30
N VAL A 40 8.98 9.06 -1.87
CA VAL A 40 9.30 10.30 -1.16
C VAL A 40 8.39 11.43 -1.62
N ASN A 41 8.19 12.40 -0.75
CA ASN A 41 7.54 13.66 -1.10
C ASN A 41 8.48 14.48 -2.01
N HIS A 42 7.95 15.02 -3.11
CA HIS A 42 8.73 15.77 -4.09
C HIS A 42 9.38 17.04 -3.52
N ALA A 43 8.68 17.79 -2.66
CA ALA A 43 9.16 19.05 -2.11
C ALA A 43 10.07 18.85 -0.88
N SER A 44 9.64 18.01 0.07
CA SER A 44 10.35 17.84 1.34
C SER A 44 11.40 16.73 1.32
N MET A 45 11.40 15.87 0.30
CA MET A 45 12.25 14.67 0.19
C MET A 45 12.08 13.67 1.33
N LYS A 46 11.05 13.85 2.17
CA LYS A 46 10.73 12.96 3.28
C LYS A 46 10.09 11.68 2.76
N PRO A 47 10.34 10.53 3.40
CA PRO A 47 9.69 9.27 3.03
C PRO A 47 8.18 9.34 3.24
N VAL A 48 7.42 8.74 2.33
CA VAL A 48 5.95 8.67 2.43
C VAL A 48 5.53 7.24 2.79
N PRO A 49 5.05 7.00 4.02
CA PRO A 49 4.57 5.69 4.44
C PRO A 49 3.15 5.41 3.93
N ASN A 50 2.74 4.13 3.94
CA ASN A 50 1.39 3.68 3.61
C ASN A 50 0.88 4.10 2.22
N VAL A 51 1.77 4.28 1.26
CA VAL A 51 1.40 4.50 -0.14
C VAL A 51 1.01 3.15 -0.72
N ALA A 52 -0.23 3.05 -1.23
CA ALA A 52 -0.69 1.87 -1.95
C ALA A 52 -0.04 1.84 -3.34
N ILE A 53 0.64 0.74 -3.64
CA ILE A 53 1.32 0.51 -4.91
C ILE A 53 0.67 -0.69 -5.55
N PHE A 54 0.11 -0.55 -6.75
CA PHE A 54 -0.58 -1.65 -7.40
C PHE A 54 -0.46 -1.63 -8.93
N ASN A 55 -0.64 -2.80 -9.53
CA ASN A 55 -0.82 -2.99 -10.95
C ASN A 55 -2.05 -3.87 -11.18
N ASN A 56 -3.05 -3.32 -11.87
CA ASN A 56 -4.33 -4.00 -12.10
C ASN A 56 -4.22 -5.20 -13.05
N GLU A 57 -3.33 -5.16 -14.03
CA GLU A 57 -3.16 -6.21 -15.04
C GLU A 57 -2.46 -7.47 -14.48
N ARG A 58 -1.52 -7.25 -13.56
CA ARG A 58 -0.68 -8.29 -12.94
C ARG A 58 -1.25 -8.81 -11.62
N GLY A 59 -2.31 -8.20 -11.09
CA GLY A 59 -2.84 -8.52 -9.76
C GLY A 59 -1.83 -8.26 -8.63
N PHE A 60 -0.91 -7.31 -8.84
CA PHE A 60 0.14 -6.98 -7.87
C PHE A 60 -0.33 -5.83 -6.98
N SER A 61 -0.11 -5.93 -5.66
CA SER A 61 -0.33 -4.83 -4.72
C SER A 61 0.59 -4.91 -3.52
N THR A 62 1.06 -3.76 -3.02
CA THR A 62 1.86 -3.64 -1.80
C THR A 62 1.69 -2.26 -1.15
N LEU A 63 2.26 -2.06 0.04
CA LEU A 63 2.27 -0.79 0.76
C LEU A 63 3.69 -0.38 1.14
N THR A 64 3.97 0.93 1.16
CA THR A 64 5.23 1.43 1.68
C THR A 64 5.30 1.37 3.20
N ASP A 65 6.47 1.03 3.73
CA ASP A 65 6.76 1.00 5.15
C ASP A 65 6.96 2.42 5.75
N LYS A 66 7.27 2.49 7.06
CA LYS A 66 7.57 3.75 7.76
C LYS A 66 8.73 4.56 7.17
N LYS A 67 9.61 3.93 6.38
CA LYS A 67 10.75 4.55 5.70
C LYS A 67 10.45 4.85 4.23
N GLY A 68 9.19 4.70 3.82
CA GLY A 68 8.74 4.90 2.44
C GLY A 68 9.19 3.82 1.48
N LYS A 69 9.59 2.64 1.97
CA LYS A 69 10.13 1.56 1.13
C LYS A 69 9.08 0.50 0.84
N ALA A 70 9.13 -0.06 -0.37
CA ALA A 70 8.31 -1.21 -0.75
C ALA A 70 9.08 -2.13 -1.69
N THR A 71 8.70 -3.41 -1.72
CA THR A 71 9.28 -4.42 -2.60
C THR A 71 8.32 -4.71 -3.76
N ILE A 72 8.82 -4.64 -4.99
CA ILE A 72 8.05 -4.77 -6.23
C ILE A 72 8.56 -5.91 -7.12
N ASN A 73 8.39 -7.16 -6.65
CA ASN A 73 8.87 -8.35 -7.34
C ASN A 73 7.87 -8.90 -8.37
N GLY A 74 8.38 -9.61 -9.38
CA GLY A 74 7.54 -10.32 -10.37
C GLY A 74 6.95 -9.43 -11.47
N LEU A 75 7.46 -8.20 -11.62
CA LEU A 75 7.01 -7.24 -12.61
C LEU A 75 8.05 -7.07 -13.72
N ALA A 76 7.57 -6.86 -14.95
CA ALA A 76 8.38 -6.53 -16.11
C ALA A 76 8.60 -5.01 -16.22
N LYS A 77 9.62 -4.58 -16.97
CA LYS A 77 9.98 -3.16 -17.09
C LYS A 77 8.87 -2.28 -17.68
N GLN A 78 8.02 -2.86 -18.52
CA GLN A 78 6.88 -2.18 -19.15
C GLN A 78 5.62 -2.16 -18.27
N ASP A 79 5.60 -2.94 -17.18
CA ASP A 79 4.46 -2.97 -16.29
C ASP A 79 4.32 -1.61 -15.60
N THR A 80 3.09 -1.12 -15.56
CA THR A 80 2.78 0.19 -14.99
C THR A 80 2.28 0.05 -13.55
N LEU A 81 2.84 0.83 -12.63
CA LEU A 81 2.45 0.87 -11.23
C LEU A 81 1.72 2.18 -10.92
N PHE A 82 0.64 2.07 -10.15
CA PHE A 82 -0.11 3.18 -9.60
C PHE A 82 0.27 3.38 -8.14
N PHE A 83 0.49 4.64 -7.76
CA PHE A 83 0.88 5.06 -6.42
C PHE A 83 -0.23 5.94 -5.85
N GLN A 84 -0.95 5.43 -4.85
CA GLN A 84 -2.10 6.12 -4.26
C GLN A 84 -1.87 6.39 -2.77
N HIS A 85 -2.11 7.63 -2.35
CA HIS A 85 -2.15 8.03 -0.95
C HIS A 85 -3.17 9.18 -0.78
N PRO A 86 -3.93 9.27 0.33
CA PRO A 86 -4.97 10.30 0.50
C PRO A 86 -4.47 11.76 0.42
N SER A 87 -3.22 11.99 0.84
CA SER A 87 -2.61 13.33 0.89
C SER A 87 -1.78 13.71 -0.35
N TYR A 88 -1.75 12.87 -1.39
CA TYR A 88 -0.93 13.09 -2.58
C TYR A 88 -1.73 12.80 -3.85
N TYR A 89 -1.36 13.47 -4.94
CA TYR A 89 -1.88 13.10 -6.25
C TYR A 89 -1.44 11.68 -6.61
N GLN A 90 -2.34 10.95 -7.29
CA GLN A 90 -2.01 9.63 -7.79
C GLN A 90 -0.92 9.74 -8.86
N GLU A 91 0.16 9.00 -8.69
CA GLU A 91 1.25 8.92 -9.66
C GLU A 91 1.21 7.59 -10.41
N GLN A 92 1.62 7.58 -11.67
CA GLN A 92 1.66 6.40 -12.52
C GLN A 92 3.02 6.30 -13.22
N LEU A 93 3.76 5.23 -12.96
CA LEU A 93 5.09 5.02 -13.54
C LEU A 93 5.30 3.57 -13.93
N THR A 94 6.02 3.34 -15.01
CA THR A 94 6.51 2.00 -15.37
C THR A 94 7.66 1.58 -14.48
N VAL A 95 7.83 0.27 -14.26
CA VAL A 95 8.99 -0.27 -13.53
C VAL A 95 10.31 0.18 -14.17
N GLY A 96 10.36 0.33 -15.50
CA GLY A 96 11.51 0.84 -16.23
C GLY A 96 11.82 2.30 -15.93
N GLU A 97 10.82 3.16 -15.78
CA GLU A 97 10.99 4.57 -15.37
C GLU A 97 11.50 4.66 -13.93
N ILE A 98 10.94 3.86 -13.02
CA ILE A 98 11.38 3.80 -11.63
C ILE A 98 12.85 3.37 -11.53
N ALA A 99 13.26 2.37 -12.32
CA ALA A 99 14.65 1.93 -12.36
C ALA A 99 15.61 3.01 -12.89
N LYS A 100 15.19 3.83 -13.86
CA LYS A 100 15.98 4.97 -14.36
C LYS A 100 16.12 6.08 -13.31
N ALA A 101 15.13 6.21 -12.43
CA ALA A 101 15.10 7.17 -11.34
C ALA A 101 15.75 6.65 -10.03
N ASP A 102 16.72 5.72 -10.12
CA ASP A 102 17.41 5.16 -8.94
C ASP A 102 16.43 4.52 -7.93
N ASN A 103 15.37 3.89 -8.44
CA ASN A 103 14.30 3.27 -7.67
C ASN A 103 13.57 4.24 -6.72
N LYS A 104 13.54 5.53 -7.05
CA LYS A 104 12.81 6.56 -6.31
C LYS A 104 11.55 6.98 -7.05
N VAL A 105 10.48 7.17 -6.28
CA VAL A 105 9.21 7.69 -6.75
C VAL A 105 8.89 8.94 -5.95
N TYR A 106 8.51 10.00 -6.65
CA TYR A 106 8.24 11.30 -6.07
C TYR A 106 6.74 11.56 -6.12
N LEU A 107 6.14 11.85 -4.97
CA LEU A 107 4.73 12.21 -4.89
C LEU A 107 4.57 13.71 -4.60
N ILE A 108 3.60 14.32 -5.27
CA ILE A 108 3.23 15.73 -5.08
C ILE A 108 2.05 15.78 -4.10
N GLU A 109 2.19 16.57 -3.03
CA GLU A 109 1.12 16.73 -2.03
C GLU A 109 -0.13 17.34 -2.67
N GLN A 110 -1.28 16.78 -2.31
CA GLN A 110 -2.57 17.33 -2.63
C GLN A 110 -3.02 18.19 -1.45
N THR A 111 -3.19 19.49 -1.67
CA THR A 111 -3.80 20.39 -0.68
C THR A 111 -5.29 20.10 -0.61
N VAL A 112 -5.70 19.28 0.35
CA VAL A 112 -7.12 19.03 0.64
C VAL A 112 -7.57 20.05 1.68
N TYR A 113 -8.46 20.96 1.29
CA TYR A 113 -9.20 21.79 2.25
C TYR A 113 -10.31 20.92 2.84
N LEU A 114 -10.19 20.54 4.12
CA LEU A 114 -11.34 20.04 4.88
C LEU A 114 -12.13 21.27 5.35
N ASP A 115 -13.33 21.47 4.80
CA ASP A 115 -14.32 22.33 5.46
C ASP A 115 -14.70 21.66 6.79
N ASP A 116 -14.43 22.35 7.90
CA ASP A 116 -14.84 21.92 9.23
C ASP A 116 -16.38 21.78 9.26
N PHE A 117 -16.88 20.55 9.16
CA PHE A 117 -18.27 20.28 9.47
C PHE A 117 -18.42 20.24 10.99
N VAL A 118 -18.95 21.31 11.57
CA VAL A 118 -19.41 21.28 12.97
C VAL A 118 -20.59 20.32 13.01
N VAL A 119 -20.39 19.08 13.48
CA VAL A 119 -21.49 18.21 13.87
C VAL A 119 -22.15 18.85 15.08
N ALA A 120 -23.12 19.72 14.86
CA ALA A 120 -24.03 20.17 15.90
C ALA A 120 -24.84 18.94 16.32
N VAL A 121 -24.32 18.20 17.30
CA VAL A 121 -25.07 17.15 17.99
C VAL A 121 -26.23 17.87 18.68
N ASN A 122 -27.37 17.92 18.00
CA ASN A 122 -28.60 18.44 18.55
C ASN A 122 -29.01 17.44 19.64
N LYS A 123 -28.58 17.69 20.88
CA LYS A 123 -29.11 17.03 22.07
C LYS A 123 -30.56 17.48 22.19
N THR A 124 -31.45 16.81 21.48
CA THR A 124 -32.88 16.90 21.73
C THR A 124 -33.11 16.36 23.14
N LYS A 125 -33.17 17.29 24.10
CA LYS A 125 -33.76 17.02 25.41
C LYS A 125 -35.21 16.65 25.13
N GLU A 126 -35.52 15.38 25.29
CA GLU A 126 -36.90 14.91 25.41
C GLU A 126 -37.62 15.83 26.41
N ALA A 127 -38.64 16.54 25.94
CA ALA A 127 -39.55 17.26 26.80
C ALA A 127 -40.34 16.22 27.58
N ARG A 128 -39.90 15.98 28.83
CA ARG A 128 -40.66 15.25 29.83
C ARG A 128 -42.05 15.87 29.93
N ARG A 129 -43.04 15.12 29.44
CA ARG A 129 -44.25 14.69 30.16
C ARG A 129 -45.11 15.80 30.81
N GLN A 130 -46.37 15.83 30.37
CA GLN A 130 -47.58 16.30 31.07
C GLN A 130 -47.74 17.82 31.29
N VAL A 131 -48.65 18.43 30.52
CA VAL A 131 -49.86 19.05 31.08
C VAL A 131 -50.99 18.91 30.03
N ALA A 132 -51.98 18.05 30.29
CA ALA A 132 -53.26 18.14 29.62
C ALA A 132 -54.20 18.89 30.56
N ASN A 133 -54.34 20.20 30.39
CA ASN A 133 -55.39 20.96 31.06
C ASN A 133 -56.54 21.15 30.07
N ARG A 134 -57.65 20.45 30.32
CA ARG A 134 -58.93 20.73 29.70
C ARG A 134 -59.48 22.00 30.37
N VAL A 135 -59.61 23.08 29.60
CA VAL A 135 -60.31 24.29 30.05
C VAL A 135 -61.73 24.18 29.53
N GLU A 136 -62.69 23.90 30.41
CA GLU A 136 -64.11 24.10 30.10
C GLU A 136 -64.44 25.59 30.32
N ILE A 137 -64.95 26.22 29.27
CA ILE A 137 -65.45 27.60 29.29
C ILE A 137 -66.92 27.51 29.68
N ILE A 138 -67.28 28.05 30.84
CA ILE A 138 -68.68 28.27 31.22
C ILE A 138 -68.95 29.76 31.00
N GLU A 139 -69.83 30.07 30.05
CA GLU A 139 -70.23 31.44 29.71
C GLU A 139 -71.32 31.95 30.68
N PRO A 140 -71.17 33.15 31.26
CA PRO A 140 -72.21 33.78 32.06
C PRO A 140 -73.12 34.67 31.20
N LYS A 141 -74.38 34.24 31.05
CA LYS A 141 -75.56 35.01 30.65
C LYS A 141 -76.74 34.44 31.43
N ASP A 142 -77.61 35.16 32.11
CA ASP A 142 -77.96 36.57 32.13
C ASP A 142 -78.37 36.94 33.57
N VAL A 143 -78.03 38.15 34.00
CA VAL A 143 -78.66 38.80 35.16
C VAL A 143 -79.79 39.64 34.58
N GLU A 144 -81.03 39.31 34.89
CA GLU A 144 -82.18 40.19 34.73
C GLU A 144 -83.09 40.06 35.96
N PHE A 145 -83.73 41.17 36.31
CA PHE A 145 -84.18 41.63 37.63
C PHE A 145 -85.17 40.74 38.40
#